data_AF-A0A6H1M1F8-F1
#
_entry.id   AF-A0A6H1M1F8-F1
#
_cell.length_a   1.000
_cell.length_b   1.000
_cell.length_c   1.000
_cell.angle_alpha   90.00
_cell.angle_beta   90.00
_cell.angle_gamma   90.00
#
_symmetry.space_group_name_H-M   'P 1'
#
loop_
_entity.id
_entity.type
_entity.pdbx_description
1 polymer ?
#
loop_
_entity_poly.entity_id
_entity_poly.type
_entity_poly.pdbx_seq_one_letter_code
_entity_poly.pdbx_strand_id
1 'polypeptide(L)'
;MAELRLGPLLRYVDGSSATFWVEASRPCTAEVRCADGARGSARTFQVAGHHYALVPVSGLTPGTDTAYEVLLDGVGVWPSADSPFPPSVVRTRGEEDAVRVTFGSCRWAAPPADEKDPVGPDALDTLAARIASEPESERPDVLLLLGDQVYADETSKATQRWLAARRNLADPPGDQVADYEEYTRLYYESWLDPEVRWLLSTVPSCMIFDDHDVIDDWNTSASWLADMRATVWWRERLMSGLMSYWVHQHLGNLSPRELAEDALYAAVRETPDGTDVLSAFAAQSDADPASVRWSYRRDFGRVRLLMVDTRAARVLAEDRRAMLDPGEERWLREQALDAPGSCDHLLIGTSLPWLLPHLVHDAETWDAALCRGERGPRWARFGEKLRRRADLEHWAAFPASFAALAELIAEAGSGPDAPATVSVLSGDVHHAYIAEPQWPSGTSGTPDSPRSPDARVLQLTCSPVHNSIPLSIRLGFRFGWSAVGRAIGRRFTGHGKCDRPPVDWRKTGGPWFGNQLMTLTLQGRSARLRLEQARAGKGGGAARLRTVMESDIGSRTSEISS
;
A
#
# COMPACT_ATOMS: atom_id res chain seq x y z
N MET A 1 -22.53 -6.30 -27.61
CA MET A 1 -21.22 -7.00 -27.54
C MET A 1 -20.66 -6.82 -26.15
N ALA A 2 -19.73 -7.66 -25.69
CA ALA A 2 -19.08 -7.41 -24.40
C ALA A 2 -18.35 -6.06 -24.44
N GLU A 3 -18.44 -5.30 -23.36
CA GLU A 3 -17.84 -3.97 -23.22
C GLU A 3 -16.87 -4.00 -22.04
N LEU A 4 -15.80 -3.22 -22.12
CA LEU A 4 -14.81 -3.09 -21.06
C LEU A 4 -15.34 -2.13 -19.98
N ARG A 5 -15.84 -2.70 -18.87
CA ARG A 5 -16.33 -1.93 -17.73
C ARG A 5 -15.19 -1.20 -17.02
N LEU A 6 -14.12 -1.94 -16.67
CA LEU A 6 -12.97 -1.40 -15.96
C LEU A 6 -11.66 -2.00 -16.49
N GLY A 7 -10.59 -1.20 -16.45
CA GLY A 7 -9.27 -1.53 -16.93
C GLY A 7 -9.01 -1.21 -18.40
N PRO A 8 -7.99 -1.82 -19.04
CA PRO A 8 -7.11 -2.85 -18.47
C PRO A 8 -6.17 -2.28 -17.41
N LEU A 9 -5.85 -3.11 -16.42
CA LEU A 9 -4.78 -2.83 -15.46
C LEU A 9 -3.63 -3.78 -15.78
N LEU A 10 -2.45 -3.23 -16.05
CA LEU A 10 -1.20 -3.98 -16.05
C LEU A 10 -0.86 -4.28 -14.59
N ARG A 11 -0.75 -5.55 -14.23
CA ARG A 11 -0.59 -5.97 -12.82
C ARG A 11 0.78 -6.54 -12.52
N TYR A 12 1.30 -7.33 -13.44
CA TYR A 12 2.61 -7.96 -13.32
C TYR A 12 3.39 -7.77 -14.61
N VAL A 13 4.69 -7.53 -14.49
CA VAL A 13 5.65 -7.57 -15.59
C VAL A 13 6.97 -8.12 -15.06
N ASP A 14 7.57 -9.04 -15.81
CA ASP A 14 8.95 -9.48 -15.63
C ASP A 14 9.73 -9.33 -16.96
N GLY A 15 10.86 -10.02 -17.11
CA GLY A 15 11.68 -9.94 -18.32
C GLY A 15 10.99 -10.42 -19.61
N SER A 16 9.93 -11.24 -19.54
CA SER A 16 9.30 -11.84 -20.73
C SER A 16 7.80 -12.14 -20.57
N SER A 17 7.19 -11.80 -19.44
CA SER A 17 5.79 -12.06 -19.14
C SER A 17 5.11 -10.84 -18.54
N ALA A 18 3.80 -10.78 -18.72
CA ALA A 18 2.94 -9.78 -18.11
C ALA A 18 1.58 -10.38 -17.73
N THR A 19 0.87 -9.76 -16.79
CA THR A 19 -0.51 -10.11 -16.44
C THR A 19 -1.39 -8.87 -16.47
N PHE A 20 -2.53 -8.99 -17.15
CA PHE A 20 -3.51 -7.93 -17.29
C PHE A 20 -4.80 -8.30 -16.56
N TRP A 21 -5.36 -7.35 -15.82
CA TRP A 21 -6.67 -7.47 -15.21
C TRP A 21 -7.70 -6.66 -15.99
N VAL A 22 -8.89 -7.21 -16.22
CA VAL A 22 -10.02 -6.53 -16.86
C VAL A 22 -11.34 -6.91 -16.19
N GLU A 23 -12.30 -5.99 -16.26
CA GLU A 23 -13.71 -6.28 -15.99
C GLU A 23 -14.55 -6.05 -17.25
N ALA A 24 -15.37 -7.04 -17.61
CA ALA A 24 -16.25 -7.03 -18.77
C ALA A 24 -17.72 -6.87 -18.37
N SER A 25 -18.53 -6.38 -19.30
CA SER A 25 -19.95 -6.12 -19.06
C SER A 25 -20.85 -7.35 -18.99
N ARG A 26 -20.33 -8.50 -19.41
CA ARG A 26 -21.00 -9.80 -19.54
C ARG A 26 -19.94 -10.92 -19.60
N PRO A 27 -20.31 -12.21 -19.53
CA PRO A 27 -19.36 -13.30 -19.76
C PRO A 27 -18.75 -13.24 -21.17
N CYS A 28 -17.43 -13.33 -21.28
CA CYS A 28 -16.70 -13.30 -22.56
C CYS A 28 -15.31 -13.94 -22.44
N THR A 29 -14.59 -14.02 -23.56
CA THR A 29 -13.14 -14.26 -23.58
C THR A 29 -12.42 -12.93 -23.72
N ALA A 30 -11.54 -12.61 -22.77
CA ALA A 30 -10.60 -11.50 -22.88
C ALA A 30 -9.31 -11.98 -23.55
N GLU A 31 -8.82 -11.22 -24.51
CA GLU A 31 -7.56 -11.48 -25.22
C GLU A 31 -6.68 -10.22 -25.17
N VAL A 32 -5.39 -10.41 -24.93
CA VAL A 32 -4.37 -9.36 -25.05
C VAL A 32 -3.45 -9.73 -26.19
N ARG A 33 -3.20 -8.78 -27.11
CA ARG A 33 -2.26 -8.94 -28.23
C ARG A 33 -1.23 -7.84 -28.19
N CYS A 34 0.04 -8.24 -28.18
CA CYS A 34 1.18 -7.35 -28.15
C CYS A 34 1.76 -7.21 -29.57
N ALA A 35 2.30 -6.03 -29.87
CA ALA A 35 2.84 -5.68 -31.19
C ALA A 35 4.03 -6.56 -31.62
N ASP A 36 4.73 -7.18 -30.67
CA ASP A 36 5.83 -8.12 -30.93
C ASP A 36 5.36 -9.57 -31.18
N GLY A 37 4.04 -9.80 -31.18
CA GLY A 37 3.42 -11.10 -31.42
C GLY A 37 3.10 -11.90 -30.16
N ALA A 38 3.54 -11.46 -28.97
CA ALA A 38 3.12 -12.06 -27.71
C ALA A 38 1.60 -11.89 -27.53
N ARG A 39 0.94 -12.90 -26.97
CA ARG A 39 -0.51 -12.86 -26.74
C ARG A 39 -0.92 -13.76 -25.60
N GLY A 40 -2.09 -13.47 -25.04
CA GLY A 40 -2.71 -14.25 -23.97
C GLY A 40 -4.23 -14.15 -24.06
N SER A 41 -4.93 -15.14 -23.50
CA SER A 41 -6.38 -15.08 -23.40
C SER A 41 -6.89 -15.80 -22.16
N ALA A 42 -7.98 -15.30 -21.59
CA ALA A 42 -8.67 -15.92 -20.47
C ALA A 42 -10.19 -15.73 -20.58
N ARG A 43 -10.96 -16.73 -20.15
CA ARG A 43 -12.41 -16.59 -19.94
C ARG A 43 -12.66 -15.77 -18.69
N THR A 44 -13.70 -14.93 -18.72
CA THR A 44 -14.09 -14.23 -17.51
C THR A 44 -14.69 -15.19 -16.47
N PHE A 45 -14.36 -14.97 -15.20
CA PHE A 45 -15.02 -15.58 -14.05
C PHE A 45 -16.00 -14.58 -13.44
N GLN A 46 -17.04 -15.07 -12.78
CA GLN A 46 -18.08 -14.23 -12.19
C GLN A 46 -17.94 -14.14 -10.67
N VAL A 47 -18.11 -12.92 -10.13
CA VAL A 47 -18.27 -12.65 -8.70
C VAL A 47 -19.33 -11.56 -8.56
N ALA A 48 -20.36 -11.81 -7.76
CA ALA A 48 -21.50 -10.94 -7.47
C ALA A 48 -22.14 -10.31 -8.73
N GLY A 49 -22.24 -11.07 -9.81
CA GLY A 49 -22.79 -10.60 -11.09
C GLY A 49 -21.84 -9.76 -11.96
N HIS A 50 -20.60 -9.53 -11.52
CA HIS A 50 -19.54 -8.91 -12.31
C HIS A 50 -18.64 -9.96 -12.97
N HIS A 51 -17.99 -9.61 -14.09
CA HIS A 51 -17.20 -10.54 -14.89
C HIS A 51 -15.76 -10.08 -15.04
N TYR A 52 -14.82 -10.79 -14.42
CA TYR A 52 -13.42 -10.40 -14.36
C TYR A 52 -12.53 -11.39 -15.11
N ALA A 53 -11.39 -10.93 -15.63
CA ALA A 53 -10.36 -11.81 -16.16
C ALA A 53 -8.96 -11.33 -15.79
N LEU A 54 -8.08 -12.28 -15.48
CA LEU A 54 -6.63 -12.11 -15.47
C LEU A 54 -6.07 -12.80 -16.72
N VAL A 55 -5.41 -12.04 -17.59
CA VAL A 55 -4.86 -12.52 -18.85
C VAL A 55 -3.34 -12.56 -18.74
N PRO A 56 -2.73 -13.75 -18.51
CA PRO A 56 -1.29 -13.91 -18.58
C PRO A 56 -0.83 -13.87 -20.03
N VAL A 57 0.23 -13.10 -20.30
CA VAL A 57 0.93 -13.00 -21.58
C VAL A 57 2.38 -13.42 -21.35
N SER A 58 2.91 -14.28 -22.21
CA SER A 58 4.29 -14.76 -22.13
C SER A 58 4.97 -14.65 -23.49
N GLY A 59 6.29 -14.59 -23.51
CA GLY A 59 7.08 -14.48 -24.74
C GLY A 59 7.20 -13.05 -25.24
N LEU A 60 7.04 -12.07 -24.36
CA LEU A 60 7.38 -10.68 -24.64
C LEU A 60 8.88 -10.57 -24.92
N THR A 61 9.24 -9.70 -25.85
CA THR A 61 10.64 -9.37 -26.11
C THR A 61 11.23 -8.68 -24.86
N PRO A 62 12.35 -9.15 -24.29
CA PRO A 62 12.97 -8.50 -23.14
C PRO A 62 13.58 -7.14 -23.49
N GLY A 63 13.54 -6.19 -22.55
CA GLY A 63 14.15 -4.87 -22.71
C GLY A 63 13.44 -3.95 -23.71
N THR A 64 12.14 -4.16 -23.96
CA THR A 64 11.38 -3.39 -24.96
C THR A 64 10.11 -2.78 -24.39
N ASP A 65 9.66 -1.72 -25.07
CA ASP A 65 8.33 -1.15 -24.90
C ASP A 65 7.41 -1.69 -25.99
N THR A 66 6.54 -2.62 -25.60
CA THR A 66 5.65 -3.31 -26.52
C THR A 66 4.23 -2.80 -26.37
N ALA A 67 3.72 -2.10 -27.38
CA ALA A 67 2.31 -1.69 -27.43
C ALA A 67 1.38 -2.92 -27.46
N TYR A 68 0.19 -2.80 -26.89
CA TYR A 68 -0.79 -3.88 -26.88
C TYR A 68 -2.22 -3.38 -27.09
N GLU A 69 -3.09 -4.31 -27.51
CA GLU A 69 -4.53 -4.13 -27.56
C GLU A 69 -5.23 -5.17 -26.69
N VAL A 70 -6.44 -4.83 -26.22
CA VAL A 70 -7.33 -5.76 -25.52
C VAL A 70 -8.58 -5.98 -26.35
N LEU A 71 -8.98 -7.24 -26.49
CA LEU A 71 -10.19 -7.65 -27.18
C LEU A 71 -11.12 -8.43 -26.25
N LEU A 72 -12.42 -8.20 -26.38
CA LEU A 72 -13.46 -9.03 -25.77
C LEU A 72 -14.24 -9.74 -26.87
N ASP A 73 -14.22 -11.07 -26.87
CA ASP A 73 -14.80 -11.92 -27.93
C ASP A 73 -14.36 -11.49 -29.35
N GLY A 74 -13.09 -11.11 -29.49
CA GLY A 74 -12.49 -10.69 -30.75
C GLY A 74 -12.77 -9.25 -31.18
N VAL A 75 -13.51 -8.46 -30.38
CA VAL A 75 -13.75 -7.03 -30.61
C VAL A 75 -12.76 -6.21 -29.81
N GLY A 76 -11.98 -5.34 -30.45
CA GLY A 76 -11.04 -4.43 -29.79
C GLY A 76 -11.77 -3.43 -28.89
N VAL A 77 -11.37 -3.38 -27.62
CA VAL A 77 -11.94 -2.50 -26.58
C VAL A 77 -10.90 -1.60 -25.92
N TRP A 78 -9.62 -1.84 -26.15
CA TRP A 78 -8.52 -1.01 -25.66
C TRP A 78 -7.36 -0.97 -26.67
N PRO A 79 -6.74 0.20 -26.90
CA PRO A 79 -7.16 1.52 -26.41
C PRO A 79 -8.51 1.95 -27.00
N SER A 80 -9.21 2.87 -26.34
CA SER A 80 -10.41 3.50 -26.92
C SER A 80 -10.01 4.31 -28.16
N ALA A 81 -10.84 4.29 -29.21
CA ALA A 81 -10.58 5.03 -30.45
C ALA A 81 -10.43 6.55 -30.23
N ASP A 82 -11.09 7.08 -29.21
CA ASP A 82 -11.08 8.50 -28.85
C ASP A 82 -10.09 8.84 -27.72
N SER A 83 -9.18 7.91 -27.36
CA SER A 83 -8.21 8.12 -26.29
C SER A 83 -7.26 9.28 -26.61
N PRO A 84 -7.13 10.29 -25.73
CA PRO A 84 -6.15 11.37 -25.91
C PRO A 84 -4.72 10.94 -25.54
N PHE A 85 -4.56 9.77 -24.92
CA PHE A 85 -3.28 9.25 -24.45
C PHE A 85 -2.56 8.41 -25.52
N PRO A 86 -1.22 8.32 -25.48
CA PRO A 86 -0.47 7.39 -26.30
C PRO A 86 -0.92 5.93 -26.12
N PRO A 87 -0.62 5.03 -27.08
CA PRO A 87 -0.88 3.61 -26.90
C PRO A 87 -0.26 3.08 -25.60
N SER A 88 -1.01 2.30 -24.84
CA SER A 88 -0.49 1.61 -23.67
C SER A 88 0.57 0.60 -24.08
N VAL A 89 1.66 0.54 -23.31
CA VAL A 89 2.77 -0.38 -23.57
C VAL A 89 3.07 -1.24 -22.34
N VAL A 90 3.54 -2.46 -22.58
CA VAL A 90 4.26 -3.27 -21.59
C VAL A 90 5.74 -2.94 -21.72
N ARG A 91 6.39 -2.56 -20.62
CA ARG A 91 7.83 -2.39 -20.58
C ARG A 91 8.48 -3.55 -19.87
N THR A 92 9.18 -4.39 -20.60
CA THR A 92 10.07 -5.40 -20.04
C THR A 92 11.44 -4.76 -19.80
N ARG A 93 12.03 -5.01 -18.64
CA ARG A 93 13.35 -4.47 -18.29
C ARG A 93 14.46 -5.43 -18.72
N GLY A 94 15.63 -4.88 -19.08
CA GLY A 94 16.85 -5.65 -19.13
C GLY A 94 17.33 -6.04 -17.72
N GLU A 95 18.11 -7.13 -17.62
CA GLU A 95 18.58 -7.64 -16.33
C GLU A 95 19.49 -6.64 -15.57
N GLU A 96 20.23 -5.79 -16.29
CA GLU A 96 21.17 -4.82 -15.72
C GLU A 96 20.58 -3.41 -15.51
N ASP A 97 19.33 -3.18 -15.92
CA ASP A 97 18.69 -1.87 -15.86
C ASP A 97 18.42 -1.45 -14.40
N ALA A 98 18.35 -0.14 -14.13
CA ALA A 98 17.99 0.38 -12.81
C ALA A 98 16.48 0.22 -12.53
N VAL A 99 16.07 -0.39 -11.42
CA VAL A 99 14.66 -0.53 -11.01
C VAL A 99 14.13 0.80 -10.46
N ARG A 100 13.07 1.34 -11.05
CA ARG A 100 12.37 2.54 -10.58
C ARG A 100 11.05 2.19 -9.90
N VAL A 101 11.05 2.23 -8.57
CA VAL A 101 9.88 1.96 -7.72
C VAL A 101 9.27 3.28 -7.27
N THR A 102 8.08 3.63 -7.77
CA THR A 102 7.34 4.81 -7.32
C THR A 102 6.24 4.39 -6.35
N PHE A 103 6.08 5.10 -5.23
CA PHE A 103 5.12 4.70 -4.21
C PHE A 103 4.42 5.88 -3.52
N GLY A 104 3.25 5.56 -2.97
CA GLY A 104 2.43 6.44 -2.14
C GLY A 104 1.19 5.72 -1.60
N SER A 105 0.36 6.41 -0.81
CA SER A 105 -0.92 5.90 -0.30
C SER A 105 -1.99 7.01 -0.33
N CYS A 106 -3.14 6.77 0.33
CA CYS A 106 -4.16 7.77 0.65
C CYS A 106 -4.55 8.64 -0.56
N ARG A 107 -5.18 7.99 -1.53
CA ARG A 107 -5.71 8.66 -2.72
C ARG A 107 -7.23 8.73 -2.64
N TRP A 108 -7.77 9.91 -2.38
CA TRP A 108 -9.16 10.19 -2.73
C TRP A 108 -9.27 10.27 -4.25
N ALA A 109 -10.34 9.72 -4.82
CA ALA A 109 -10.59 9.92 -6.24
C ALA A 109 -10.71 11.43 -6.54
N ALA A 110 -10.00 11.89 -7.57
CA ALA A 110 -10.12 13.26 -8.02
C ALA A 110 -11.57 13.53 -8.46
N PRO A 111 -12.16 14.69 -8.09
CA PRO A 111 -13.45 15.06 -8.65
C PRO A 111 -13.30 15.33 -10.16
N PRO A 112 -14.41 15.31 -10.92
CA PRO A 112 -14.41 15.67 -12.33
C PRO A 112 -13.69 17.01 -12.59
N ALA A 113 -13.01 17.14 -13.75
CA ALA A 113 -12.16 18.29 -14.06
C ALA A 113 -12.86 19.66 -14.03
N ASP A 114 -14.20 19.69 -14.13
CA ASP A 114 -15.03 20.89 -14.04
C ASP A 114 -15.47 21.25 -12.60
N GLU A 115 -15.18 20.38 -11.63
CA GLU A 115 -15.45 20.60 -10.21
C GLU A 115 -14.22 21.12 -9.47
N LYS A 116 -14.45 21.86 -8.37
CA LYS A 116 -13.36 22.35 -7.53
C LYS A 116 -12.83 21.21 -6.67
N ASP A 117 -11.59 20.84 -6.92
CA ASP A 117 -10.83 19.95 -6.06
C ASP A 117 -10.37 20.66 -4.76
N PRO A 118 -10.84 20.21 -3.57
CA PRO A 118 -10.48 20.81 -2.29
C PRO A 118 -9.08 20.39 -1.78
N VAL A 119 -8.50 19.30 -2.28
CA VAL A 119 -7.22 18.75 -1.79
C VAL A 119 -6.05 19.11 -2.71
N GLY A 120 -6.32 19.50 -3.95
CA GLY A 120 -5.35 19.95 -4.95
C GLY A 120 -4.88 18.82 -5.85
N PRO A 121 -4.06 19.10 -6.88
CA PRO A 121 -3.85 18.17 -7.99
C PRO A 121 -3.39 16.77 -7.54
N ASP A 122 -4.02 15.75 -8.11
CA ASP A 122 -3.67 14.35 -7.90
C ASP A 122 -2.27 14.04 -8.44
N ALA A 123 -1.45 13.37 -7.62
CA ALA A 123 -0.10 13.03 -8.00
C ALA A 123 -0.02 11.91 -9.06
N LEU A 124 -0.97 10.98 -9.10
CA LEU A 124 -1.05 9.95 -10.16
C LEU A 124 -1.53 10.57 -11.48
N ASP A 125 -2.53 11.45 -11.46
CA ASP A 125 -2.99 12.14 -12.68
C ASP A 125 -1.83 12.95 -13.28
N THR A 126 -1.11 13.66 -12.41
CA THR A 126 0.04 14.47 -12.83
C THR A 126 1.20 13.60 -13.34
N LEU A 127 1.39 12.41 -12.78
CA LEU A 127 2.37 11.43 -13.27
C LEU A 127 1.96 10.89 -14.65
N ALA A 128 0.70 10.51 -14.82
CA ALA A 128 0.15 10.06 -16.09
C ALA A 128 0.35 11.11 -17.19
N ALA A 129 -0.03 12.36 -16.91
CA ALA A 129 0.15 13.47 -17.83
C ALA A 129 1.63 13.69 -18.21
N ARG A 130 2.56 13.58 -17.24
CA ARG A 130 4.01 13.64 -17.52
C ARG A 130 4.43 12.54 -18.49
N ILE A 131 4.12 11.27 -18.18
CA ILE A 131 4.53 10.12 -19.00
C ILE A 131 3.92 10.24 -20.41
N ALA A 132 2.65 10.66 -20.52
CA ALA A 132 1.98 10.82 -21.80
C ALA A 132 2.60 11.94 -22.66
N SER A 133 2.99 13.05 -22.04
CA SER A 133 3.57 14.21 -22.75
C SER A 133 5.06 14.08 -23.04
N GLU A 134 5.78 13.26 -22.27
CA GLU A 134 7.22 13.04 -22.38
C GLU A 134 7.54 11.53 -22.41
N PRO A 135 7.18 10.77 -23.46
CA PRO A 135 7.31 9.31 -23.48
C PRO A 135 8.75 8.79 -23.30
N GLU A 136 9.73 9.59 -23.72
CA GLU A 136 11.17 9.30 -23.57
C GLU A 136 11.72 9.62 -22.17
N SER A 137 10.91 10.24 -21.29
CA SER A 137 11.33 10.60 -19.94
C SER A 137 11.37 9.38 -19.00
N GLU A 138 11.99 9.57 -17.84
CA GLU A 138 11.97 8.56 -16.79
C GLU A 138 10.52 8.30 -16.33
N ARG A 139 10.11 7.03 -16.38
CA ARG A 139 8.84 6.57 -15.80
C ARG A 139 9.10 5.44 -14.79
N PRO A 140 8.14 5.17 -13.89
CA PRO A 140 8.27 4.06 -12.96
C PRO A 140 8.25 2.72 -13.71
N ASP A 141 8.99 1.76 -13.17
CA ASP A 141 8.87 0.36 -13.55
C ASP A 141 7.72 -0.32 -12.80
N VAL A 142 7.39 0.17 -11.60
CA VAL A 142 6.27 -0.31 -10.79
C VAL A 142 5.74 0.79 -9.87
N LEU A 143 4.42 0.81 -9.66
CA LEU A 143 3.75 1.58 -8.62
C LEU A 143 3.51 0.71 -7.39
N LEU A 144 3.93 1.15 -6.21
CA LEU A 144 3.51 0.54 -4.93
C LEU A 144 2.49 1.44 -4.26
N LEU A 145 1.25 0.94 -4.12
CA LEU A 145 0.18 1.66 -3.45
C LEU A 145 -0.03 1.03 -2.06
N LEU A 146 0.30 1.80 -1.03
CA LEU A 146 0.51 1.31 0.34
C LEU A 146 -0.71 1.58 1.23
N GLY A 147 -1.90 1.19 0.80
CA GLY A 147 -3.15 1.48 1.51
C GLY A 147 -3.98 2.64 0.94
N ASP A 148 -5.27 2.62 1.26
CA ASP A 148 -6.25 3.67 0.94
C ASP A 148 -6.39 3.98 -0.55
N GLN A 149 -6.61 2.92 -1.35
CA GLN A 149 -6.90 3.09 -2.78
C GLN A 149 -8.36 3.49 -3.03
N VAL A 150 -9.23 3.17 -2.08
CA VAL A 150 -10.64 3.55 -2.01
C VAL A 150 -11.01 3.92 -0.57
N TYR A 151 -12.05 4.74 -0.41
CA TYR A 151 -12.56 5.17 0.90
C TYR A 151 -14.02 4.74 1.04
N ALA A 152 -14.24 3.67 1.80
CA ALA A 152 -15.55 3.04 1.97
C ALA A 152 -16.45 3.80 2.96
N ASP A 153 -15.85 4.61 3.83
CA ASP A 153 -16.46 5.38 4.91
C ASP A 153 -16.50 6.90 4.65
N GLU A 154 -15.61 7.41 3.81
CA GLU A 154 -15.60 8.81 3.38
C GLU A 154 -15.92 8.94 1.88
N THR A 155 -17.20 8.80 1.52
CA THR A 155 -17.64 8.75 0.13
C THR A 155 -17.85 10.12 -0.51
N SER A 156 -17.53 10.22 -1.81
CA SER A 156 -17.75 11.44 -2.61
C SER A 156 -19.24 11.81 -2.71
N LYS A 157 -19.56 13.08 -2.97
CA LYS A 157 -20.96 13.49 -3.20
C LYS A 157 -21.61 12.81 -4.41
N ALA A 158 -20.83 12.40 -5.41
CA ALA A 158 -21.34 11.64 -6.54
C ALA A 158 -21.73 10.22 -6.12
N THR A 159 -20.87 9.56 -5.35
CA THR A 159 -21.13 8.23 -4.79
C THR A 159 -22.30 8.27 -3.80
N GLN A 160 -22.38 9.26 -2.91
CA GLN A 160 -23.54 9.44 -2.02
C GLN A 160 -24.88 9.57 -2.78
N ARG A 161 -24.91 10.31 -3.90
CA ARG A 161 -26.11 10.42 -4.75
C ARG A 161 -26.48 9.08 -5.38
N TRP A 162 -25.50 8.30 -5.83
CA TRP A 162 -25.73 6.97 -6.39
C TRP A 162 -26.23 5.98 -5.32
N LEU A 163 -25.66 6.01 -4.12
CA LEU A 163 -26.11 5.21 -2.97
C LEU A 163 -27.55 5.54 -2.59
N ALA A 164 -27.91 6.84 -2.54
CA ALA A 164 -29.27 7.29 -2.23
C ALA A 164 -30.33 6.83 -3.24
N ALA A 165 -29.92 6.50 -4.47
CA ALA A 165 -30.81 5.93 -5.48
C ALA A 165 -31.03 4.42 -5.30
N ARG A 166 -30.17 3.74 -4.52
CA ARG A 166 -30.21 2.28 -4.29
C ARG A 166 -30.84 1.90 -2.96
N ARG A 167 -30.55 2.67 -1.91
CA ARG A 167 -31.07 2.43 -0.56
C ARG A 167 -31.27 3.72 0.22
N ASN A 168 -32.03 3.63 1.31
CA ASN A 168 -32.27 4.75 2.20
C ASN A 168 -31.02 5.03 3.07
N LEU A 169 -30.39 6.19 2.89
CA LEU A 169 -29.19 6.58 3.64
C LEU A 169 -29.47 6.97 5.10
N ALA A 170 -30.73 6.97 5.55
CA ALA A 170 -31.03 7.05 6.97
C ALA A 170 -30.77 5.72 7.69
N ASP A 171 -30.74 4.60 6.96
CA ASP A 171 -30.40 3.30 7.50
C ASP A 171 -28.86 3.12 7.53
N PRO A 172 -28.30 2.49 8.57
CA PRO A 172 -26.86 2.19 8.61
C PRO A 172 -26.38 1.39 7.38
N PRO A 173 -25.15 1.62 6.88
CA PRO A 173 -24.10 2.49 7.43
C PRO A 173 -24.20 3.96 6.97
N GLY A 174 -25.39 4.43 6.60
CA GLY A 174 -25.60 5.82 6.21
C GLY A 174 -25.17 6.09 4.78
N ASP A 175 -24.33 7.11 4.58
CA ASP A 175 -23.78 7.49 3.28
C ASP A 175 -22.47 6.77 2.92
N GLN A 176 -22.06 5.82 3.74
CA GLN A 176 -20.91 4.93 3.53
C GLN A 176 -21.28 3.69 2.71
N VAL A 177 -20.31 2.95 2.19
CA VAL A 177 -20.50 1.70 1.44
C VAL A 177 -20.90 0.52 2.35
N ALA A 178 -21.80 -0.33 1.85
CA ALA A 178 -22.41 -1.42 2.60
C ALA A 178 -22.20 -2.82 1.98
N ASP A 179 -22.19 -2.95 0.65
CA ASP A 179 -22.18 -4.24 -0.06
C ASP A 179 -21.19 -4.25 -1.23
N TYR A 180 -21.02 -5.41 -1.87
CA TYR A 180 -20.03 -5.62 -2.95
C TYR A 180 -20.24 -4.69 -4.15
N GLU A 181 -21.48 -4.44 -4.57
CA GLU A 181 -21.79 -3.56 -5.69
C GLU A 181 -21.52 -2.08 -5.32
N GLU A 182 -21.72 -1.71 -4.06
CA GLU A 182 -21.31 -0.40 -3.56
C GLU A 182 -19.77 -0.27 -3.49
N TYR A 183 -19.03 -1.36 -3.23
CA TYR A 183 -17.57 -1.38 -3.34
C TYR A 183 -17.08 -1.24 -4.78
N THR A 184 -17.70 -1.92 -5.76
CA THR A 184 -17.31 -1.77 -7.18
C THR A 184 -17.47 -0.33 -7.66
N ARG A 185 -18.47 0.40 -7.15
CA ARG A 185 -18.63 1.83 -7.41
C ARG A 185 -17.41 2.66 -6.98
N LEU A 186 -16.75 2.33 -5.87
CA LEU A 186 -15.54 3.05 -5.43
C LEU A 186 -14.38 2.83 -6.40
N TYR A 187 -14.19 1.59 -6.87
CA TYR A 187 -13.17 1.29 -7.88
C TYR A 187 -13.49 1.96 -9.22
N TYR A 188 -14.76 2.04 -9.62
CA TYR A 188 -15.14 2.82 -10.80
C TYR A 188 -14.85 4.30 -10.65
N GLU A 189 -15.15 4.89 -9.49
CA GLU A 189 -14.85 6.30 -9.23
C GLU A 189 -13.33 6.56 -9.21
N SER A 190 -12.55 5.63 -8.64
CA SER A 190 -11.10 5.78 -8.49
C SER A 190 -10.33 5.48 -9.79
N TRP A 191 -10.71 4.45 -10.55
CA TRP A 191 -9.92 3.91 -11.67
C TRP A 191 -10.52 4.16 -13.06
N LEU A 192 -11.72 4.75 -13.18
CA LEU A 192 -12.21 5.25 -14.48
C LEU A 192 -11.80 6.69 -14.77
N ASP A 193 -11.15 7.36 -13.83
CA ASP A 193 -10.40 8.58 -14.11
C ASP A 193 -9.48 8.34 -15.33
N PRO A 194 -9.55 9.14 -16.41
CA PRO A 194 -8.85 8.83 -17.66
C PRO A 194 -7.33 8.71 -17.50
N GLU A 195 -6.73 9.62 -16.73
CA GLU A 195 -5.30 9.66 -16.42
C GLU A 195 -4.87 8.42 -15.63
N VAL A 196 -5.57 8.09 -14.53
CA VAL A 196 -5.25 6.90 -13.73
C VAL A 196 -5.52 5.61 -14.50
N ARG A 197 -6.62 5.53 -15.24
CA ARG A 197 -6.94 4.37 -16.07
C ARG A 197 -5.84 4.10 -17.08
N TRP A 198 -5.35 5.15 -17.74
CA TRP A 198 -4.23 5.03 -18.67
C TRP A 198 -2.92 4.68 -17.96
N LEU A 199 -2.61 5.32 -16.83
CA LEU A 199 -1.40 5.02 -16.06
C LEU A 199 -1.34 3.55 -15.63
N LEU A 200 -2.42 3.03 -15.04
CA LEU A 200 -2.53 1.63 -14.62
C LEU A 200 -2.52 0.66 -15.79
N SER A 201 -2.83 1.10 -17.01
CA SER A 201 -2.74 0.28 -18.21
C SER A 201 -1.29 0.08 -18.71
N THR A 202 -0.34 0.92 -18.30
CA THR A 202 1.03 0.90 -18.85
C THR A 202 2.15 0.84 -17.80
N VAL A 203 1.81 1.06 -16.53
CA VAL A 203 2.73 0.88 -15.39
C VAL A 203 2.15 -0.18 -14.46
N PRO A 204 2.85 -1.30 -14.20
CA PRO A 204 2.35 -2.31 -13.29
C PRO A 204 2.23 -1.78 -11.86
N SER A 205 1.31 -2.35 -11.10
CA SER A 205 1.05 -1.93 -9.72
C SER A 205 0.98 -3.10 -8.74
N CYS A 206 1.54 -2.85 -7.56
CA CYS A 206 1.50 -3.70 -6.37
C CYS A 206 0.72 -2.94 -5.29
N MET A 207 -0.26 -3.57 -4.65
CA MET A 207 -1.20 -2.90 -3.76
C MET A 207 -1.38 -3.67 -2.44
N ILE A 208 -1.56 -2.96 -1.34
CA ILE A 208 -2.06 -3.50 -0.06
C ILE A 208 -3.14 -2.55 0.45
N PHE A 209 -4.20 -3.06 1.08
CA PHE A 209 -5.24 -2.22 1.67
C PHE A 209 -4.72 -1.46 2.89
N ASP A 210 -5.47 -0.46 3.33
CA ASP A 210 -5.47 0.03 4.71
C ASP A 210 -6.86 -0.10 5.33
N ASP A 211 -7.13 0.66 6.40
CA ASP A 211 -8.43 0.72 7.03
C ASP A 211 -9.51 1.33 6.16
N HIS A 212 -9.31 2.45 5.46
CA HIS A 212 -10.39 3.07 4.69
C HIS A 212 -10.90 2.21 3.51
N ASP A 213 -10.14 1.20 3.08
CA ASP A 213 -10.63 0.14 2.18
C ASP A 213 -11.79 -0.66 2.82
N VAL A 214 -11.92 -0.67 4.15
CA VAL A 214 -13.01 -1.26 4.91
C VAL A 214 -13.79 -0.20 5.69
N ILE A 215 -13.18 0.42 6.69
CA ILE A 215 -13.66 1.55 7.50
C ILE A 215 -12.50 2.09 8.33
N ASP A 216 -12.42 3.40 8.58
CA ASP A 216 -11.50 4.03 9.53
C ASP A 216 -11.37 3.22 10.82
N ASP A 217 -10.14 3.08 11.31
CA ASP A 217 -9.80 2.35 12.54
C ASP A 217 -10.04 0.82 12.44
N TRP A 218 -10.16 0.26 11.21
CA TRP A 218 -10.41 -1.17 11.02
C TRP A 218 -9.36 -2.02 11.74
N ASN A 219 -9.86 -2.88 12.63
CA ASN A 219 -9.06 -3.74 13.51
C ASN A 219 -8.13 -2.94 14.44
N THR A 220 -8.56 -1.77 14.92
CA THR A 220 -7.82 -1.01 15.95
C THR A 220 -7.81 -1.73 17.29
N SER A 221 -8.88 -2.40 17.74
CA SER A 221 -8.88 -3.15 19.01
C SER A 221 -9.96 -4.22 19.13
N ALA A 222 -9.82 -5.12 20.11
CA ALA A 222 -10.83 -6.14 20.39
C ALA A 222 -12.15 -5.53 20.87
N SER A 223 -12.12 -4.40 21.59
CA SER A 223 -13.34 -3.72 22.05
C SER A 223 -14.05 -3.03 20.89
N TRP A 224 -13.29 -2.39 19.99
CA TRP A 224 -13.82 -1.81 18.76
C TRP A 224 -14.46 -2.90 17.88
N LEU A 225 -13.77 -4.03 17.68
CA LEU A 225 -14.29 -5.13 16.85
C LEU A 225 -15.58 -5.72 17.45
N ALA A 226 -15.67 -5.83 18.77
CA ALA A 226 -16.88 -6.29 19.45
C ALA A 226 -18.06 -5.34 19.22
N ASP A 227 -17.84 -4.02 19.29
CA ASP A 227 -18.85 -3.00 18.99
C ASP A 227 -19.30 -3.09 17.53
N MET A 228 -18.37 -3.23 16.58
CA MET A 228 -18.67 -3.36 15.15
C MET A 228 -19.47 -4.63 14.87
N ARG A 229 -19.07 -5.77 15.43
CA ARG A 229 -19.79 -7.05 15.29
C ARG A 229 -21.19 -7.03 15.91
N ALA A 230 -21.48 -6.09 16.82
CA ALA A 230 -22.82 -5.91 17.36
C ALA A 230 -23.75 -5.12 16.41
N THR A 231 -23.19 -4.45 15.39
CA THR A 231 -23.99 -3.78 14.36
C THR A 231 -24.52 -4.79 13.32
N VAL A 232 -25.70 -4.51 12.77
CA VAL A 232 -26.37 -5.42 11.82
C VAL A 232 -25.75 -5.43 10.42
N TRP A 233 -24.97 -4.40 10.08
CA TRP A 233 -24.44 -4.18 8.74
C TRP A 233 -22.95 -4.56 8.61
N TRP A 234 -22.22 -4.67 9.72
CA TRP A 234 -20.77 -4.88 9.71
C TRP A 234 -20.35 -6.13 8.94
N ARG A 235 -21.06 -7.26 9.13
CA ARG A 235 -20.71 -8.52 8.48
C ARG A 235 -20.75 -8.37 6.96
N GLU A 236 -21.82 -7.81 6.40
CA GLU A 236 -21.95 -7.65 4.94
C GLU A 236 -20.85 -6.76 4.38
N ARG A 237 -20.57 -5.64 5.06
CA ARG A 237 -19.51 -4.71 4.65
C ARG A 237 -18.14 -5.37 4.67
N LEU A 238 -17.78 -6.04 5.76
CA LEU A 238 -16.47 -6.67 5.89
C LEU A 238 -16.26 -7.76 4.82
N MET A 239 -17.26 -8.62 4.60
CA MET A 239 -17.17 -9.65 3.57
C MET A 239 -17.01 -9.03 2.19
N SER A 240 -17.85 -8.05 1.87
CA SER A 240 -17.80 -7.34 0.59
C SER A 240 -16.48 -6.61 0.37
N GLY A 241 -15.94 -5.98 1.42
CA GLY A 241 -14.65 -5.29 1.40
C GLY A 241 -13.51 -6.27 1.07
N LEU A 242 -13.40 -7.38 1.80
CA LEU A 242 -12.38 -8.41 1.56
C LEU A 242 -12.53 -9.08 0.19
N MET A 243 -13.75 -9.38 -0.25
CA MET A 243 -14.02 -9.92 -1.59
C MET A 243 -13.60 -8.93 -2.68
N SER A 244 -13.97 -7.65 -2.53
CA SER A 244 -13.63 -6.62 -3.51
C SER A 244 -12.12 -6.37 -3.56
N TYR A 245 -11.44 -6.34 -2.41
CA TYR A 245 -9.99 -6.25 -2.31
C TYR A 245 -9.30 -7.42 -3.00
N TRP A 246 -9.78 -8.65 -2.79
CA TRP A 246 -9.22 -9.83 -3.45
C TRP A 246 -9.27 -9.69 -4.97
N VAL A 247 -10.44 -9.34 -5.53
CA VAL A 247 -10.65 -9.24 -6.98
C VAL A 247 -9.87 -8.08 -7.59
N HIS A 248 -9.95 -6.88 -7.02
CA HIS A 248 -9.45 -5.66 -7.65
C HIS A 248 -7.96 -5.44 -7.37
N GLN A 249 -7.48 -5.82 -6.19
CA GLN A 249 -6.12 -5.50 -5.73
C GLN A 249 -5.24 -6.75 -5.57
N HIS A 250 -5.61 -7.68 -4.68
CA HIS A 250 -4.73 -8.78 -4.26
C HIS A 250 -4.38 -9.73 -5.40
N LEU A 251 -5.37 -10.15 -6.19
CA LEU A 251 -5.18 -11.07 -7.31
C LEU A 251 -4.09 -10.61 -8.29
N GLY A 252 -4.03 -9.31 -8.56
CA GLY A 252 -3.01 -8.73 -9.44
C GLY A 252 -1.61 -8.72 -8.84
N ASN A 253 -1.47 -8.89 -7.52
CA ASN A 253 -0.18 -8.92 -6.85
C ASN A 253 0.52 -10.29 -6.92
N LEU A 254 -0.14 -11.33 -7.43
CA LEU A 254 0.40 -12.68 -7.56
C LEU A 254 1.10 -12.89 -8.91
N SER A 255 2.21 -13.63 -8.94
CA SER A 255 2.94 -13.94 -10.19
C SER A 255 2.12 -14.92 -11.02
N PRO A 256 2.39 -15.04 -12.33
CA PRO A 256 1.78 -16.10 -13.13
C PRO A 256 1.95 -17.50 -12.52
N ARG A 257 3.10 -17.76 -11.86
CA ARG A 257 3.35 -19.02 -11.15
C ARG A 257 2.47 -19.16 -9.91
N GLU A 258 2.43 -18.13 -9.05
CA GLU A 258 1.57 -18.14 -7.86
C GLU A 258 0.09 -18.26 -8.22
N LEU A 259 -0.38 -17.54 -9.24
CA LEU A 259 -1.75 -17.65 -9.76
C LEU A 259 -2.08 -19.06 -10.25
N ALA A 260 -1.12 -19.76 -10.85
CA ALA A 260 -1.32 -21.14 -11.30
C ALA A 260 -1.40 -22.14 -10.13
N GLU A 261 -0.80 -21.81 -8.99
CA GLU A 261 -0.78 -22.62 -7.77
C GLU A 261 -1.88 -22.20 -6.76
N ASP A 262 -2.56 -21.08 -6.99
CA ASP A 262 -3.55 -20.51 -6.07
C ASP A 262 -4.88 -21.28 -6.09
N ALA A 263 -5.18 -21.95 -4.98
CA ALA A 263 -6.35 -22.81 -4.84
C ALA A 263 -7.68 -22.03 -4.86
N LEU A 264 -7.71 -20.81 -4.32
CA LEU A 264 -8.91 -19.98 -4.31
C LEU A 264 -9.25 -19.49 -5.71
N TYR A 265 -8.25 -19.00 -6.45
CA TYR A 265 -8.39 -18.56 -7.82
C TYR A 265 -8.82 -19.70 -8.74
N ALA A 266 -8.26 -20.89 -8.56
CA ALA A 266 -8.71 -22.09 -9.26
C ALA A 266 -10.20 -22.38 -8.96
N ALA A 267 -10.59 -22.42 -7.68
CA ALA A 267 -11.97 -22.71 -7.28
C ALA A 267 -12.99 -21.66 -7.80
N VAL A 268 -12.64 -20.37 -7.75
CA VAL A 268 -13.46 -19.28 -8.29
C VAL A 268 -13.66 -19.41 -9.80
N ARG A 269 -12.62 -19.83 -10.55
CA ARG A 269 -12.70 -20.01 -12.01
C ARG A 269 -13.46 -21.26 -12.44
N GLU A 270 -13.44 -22.31 -11.64
CA GLU A 270 -14.14 -23.56 -11.91
C GLU A 270 -15.64 -23.49 -11.57
N THR A 271 -16.04 -22.50 -10.78
CA THR A 271 -17.43 -22.25 -10.42
C THR A 271 -18.08 -21.25 -11.39
N PRO A 272 -19.30 -21.51 -11.92
CA PRO A 272 -19.97 -20.56 -12.81
C PRO A 272 -20.12 -19.15 -12.23
N ASP A 273 -20.35 -19.08 -10.91
CA ASP A 273 -20.32 -17.86 -10.10
C ASP A 273 -19.54 -18.15 -8.81
N GLY A 274 -18.35 -17.57 -8.68
CA GLY A 274 -17.45 -17.76 -7.55
C GLY A 274 -17.81 -16.96 -6.30
N THR A 275 -18.95 -16.26 -6.28
CA THR A 275 -19.38 -15.42 -5.14
C THR A 275 -19.32 -16.15 -3.81
N ASP A 276 -19.95 -17.32 -3.71
CA ASP A 276 -20.05 -18.06 -2.45
C ASP A 276 -18.68 -18.60 -2.00
N VAL A 277 -17.84 -19.02 -2.96
CA VAL A 277 -16.47 -19.48 -2.70
C VAL A 277 -15.65 -18.35 -2.10
N LEU A 278 -15.70 -17.15 -2.71
CA LEU A 278 -14.95 -16.00 -2.25
C LEU A 278 -15.50 -15.42 -0.94
N SER A 279 -16.83 -15.43 -0.76
CA SER A 279 -17.48 -15.02 0.49
C SER A 279 -17.10 -15.94 1.65
N ALA A 280 -17.03 -17.26 1.42
CA ALA A 280 -16.57 -18.22 2.42
C ALA A 280 -15.10 -17.98 2.81
N PHE A 281 -14.24 -17.68 1.84
CA PHE A 281 -12.85 -17.31 2.10
C PHE A 281 -12.72 -16.01 2.91
N ALA A 282 -13.49 -14.97 2.56
CA ALA A 282 -13.54 -13.72 3.32
C ALA A 282 -14.01 -13.96 4.77
N ALA A 283 -15.02 -14.82 4.95
CA ALA A 283 -15.52 -15.18 6.28
C ALA A 283 -14.48 -15.96 7.10
N GLN A 284 -13.70 -16.81 6.44
CA GLN A 284 -12.60 -17.53 7.07
C GLN A 284 -11.49 -16.58 7.50
N SER A 285 -11.13 -15.60 6.67
CA SER A 285 -10.13 -14.57 6.98
C SER A 285 -10.53 -13.71 8.19
N ASP A 286 -11.79 -13.31 8.34
CA ASP A 286 -12.28 -12.60 9.54
C ASP A 286 -12.33 -13.49 10.80
N ALA A 287 -12.70 -14.76 10.64
CA ALA A 287 -12.84 -15.69 11.76
C ALA A 287 -11.49 -16.12 12.34
N ASP A 288 -10.51 -16.35 11.47
CA ASP A 288 -9.15 -16.74 11.81
C ASP A 288 -8.14 -15.97 10.93
N PRO A 289 -7.61 -14.84 11.41
CA PRO A 289 -6.59 -14.07 10.71
C PRO A 289 -5.37 -14.89 10.25
N ALA A 290 -5.02 -15.97 10.97
CA ALA A 290 -3.86 -16.80 10.62
C ALA A 290 -4.14 -17.79 9.47
N SER A 291 -5.40 -17.92 9.04
CA SER A 291 -5.81 -18.85 7.99
C SER A 291 -5.57 -18.33 6.57
N VAL A 292 -5.43 -17.01 6.42
CA VAL A 292 -5.26 -16.32 5.14
C VAL A 292 -4.11 -15.34 5.25
N ARG A 293 -3.22 -15.35 4.26
CA ARG A 293 -2.12 -14.39 4.15
C ARG A 293 -2.40 -13.44 2.99
N TRP A 294 -2.53 -12.16 3.30
CA TRP A 294 -2.60 -11.09 2.29
C TRP A 294 -1.22 -10.53 1.93
N SER A 295 -0.24 -10.73 2.82
CA SER A 295 1.17 -10.39 2.60
C SER A 295 1.78 -11.17 1.42
N TYR A 296 2.68 -10.54 0.66
CA TYR A 296 3.28 -11.18 -0.51
C TYR A 296 4.69 -10.67 -0.81
N ARG A 297 5.42 -11.43 -1.64
CA ARG A 297 6.77 -11.10 -2.08
C ARG A 297 6.79 -10.82 -3.58
N ARG A 298 7.59 -9.81 -3.97
CA ARG A 298 7.94 -9.53 -5.37
C ARG A 298 9.43 -9.30 -5.49
N ASP A 299 10.06 -9.99 -6.43
CA ASP A 299 11.46 -9.74 -6.78
C ASP A 299 11.53 -9.04 -8.15
N PHE A 300 12.19 -7.88 -8.19
CA PHE A 300 12.52 -7.12 -9.39
C PHE A 300 14.03 -7.29 -9.65
N GLY A 301 14.41 -8.48 -10.13
CA GLY A 301 15.83 -8.86 -10.22
C GLY A 301 16.46 -8.92 -8.83
N ARG A 302 17.45 -8.06 -8.56
CA ARG A 302 18.16 -7.98 -7.26
C ARG A 302 17.50 -7.04 -6.25
N VAL A 303 16.29 -6.55 -6.52
CA VAL A 303 15.47 -5.77 -5.58
C VAL A 303 14.33 -6.65 -5.08
N ARG A 304 14.26 -6.88 -3.76
CA ARG A 304 13.18 -7.65 -3.14
C ARG A 304 12.19 -6.73 -2.44
N LEU A 305 10.91 -6.89 -2.72
CA LEU A 305 9.80 -6.28 -2.02
C LEU A 305 9.07 -7.34 -1.19
N LEU A 306 8.94 -7.08 0.11
CA LEU A 306 8.06 -7.79 1.02
C LEU A 306 6.92 -6.83 1.39
N MET A 307 5.72 -7.07 0.86
CA MET A 307 4.54 -6.31 1.21
C MET A 307 3.84 -7.00 2.38
N VAL A 308 3.68 -6.30 3.50
CA VAL A 308 3.09 -6.84 4.73
C VAL A 308 1.69 -6.27 4.97
N ASP A 309 0.77 -7.17 5.30
CA ASP A 309 -0.56 -6.82 5.78
C ASP A 309 -0.48 -6.38 7.25
N THR A 310 -0.79 -5.11 7.51
CA THR A 310 -0.82 -4.52 8.85
C THR A 310 -2.23 -4.24 9.36
N ARG A 311 -3.28 -4.83 8.76
CA ARG A 311 -4.69 -4.65 9.15
C ARG A 311 -5.38 -5.99 9.46
N ALA A 312 -5.43 -6.92 8.51
CA ALA A 312 -6.14 -8.17 8.72
C ALA A 312 -5.30 -9.17 9.53
N ALA A 313 -3.97 -9.12 9.45
CA ALA A 313 -3.04 -9.96 10.23
C ALA A 313 -2.96 -9.64 11.74
N ARG A 314 -3.59 -8.55 12.21
CA ARG A 314 -3.44 -8.07 13.59
C ARG A 314 -3.99 -9.08 14.61
N VAL A 315 -3.26 -9.27 15.71
CA VAL A 315 -3.77 -9.92 16.92
C VAL A 315 -4.29 -8.85 17.87
N LEU A 316 -5.61 -8.83 18.09
CA LEU A 316 -6.27 -7.76 18.87
C LEU A 316 -6.37 -8.03 20.38
N ALA A 317 -6.16 -9.28 20.81
CA ALA A 317 -6.21 -9.65 22.22
C ALA A 317 -5.10 -8.93 23.00
N GLU A 318 -5.48 -8.09 23.97
CA GLU A 318 -4.57 -7.10 24.59
C GLU A 318 -3.36 -7.74 25.30
N ASP A 319 -3.50 -8.95 25.85
CA ASP A 319 -2.43 -9.68 26.54
C ASP A 319 -1.33 -10.18 25.60
N ARG A 320 -1.63 -10.31 24.30
CA ARG A 320 -0.73 -10.83 23.27
C ARG A 320 -0.83 -10.04 21.96
N ARG A 321 -1.17 -8.76 22.08
CA ARG A 321 -1.46 -7.88 20.95
C ARG A 321 -0.23 -7.77 20.04
N ALA A 322 -0.43 -7.98 18.74
CA ALA A 322 0.65 -8.00 17.75
C ALA A 322 0.17 -7.38 16.43
N MET A 323 1.06 -6.66 15.74
CA MET A 323 0.79 -6.08 14.41
C MET A 323 0.64 -7.19 13.38
N LEU A 324 1.53 -8.19 13.45
CA LEU A 324 1.52 -9.39 12.65
C LEU A 324 1.25 -10.57 13.57
N ASP A 325 0.37 -11.48 13.17
CA ASP A 325 0.24 -12.75 13.88
C ASP A 325 1.54 -13.58 13.76
N PRO A 326 1.75 -14.56 14.64
CA PRO A 326 3.00 -15.34 14.64
C PRO A 326 3.32 -16.04 13.31
N GLY A 327 2.32 -16.40 12.52
CA GLY A 327 2.49 -16.99 11.19
C GLY A 327 3.01 -15.98 10.17
N GLU A 328 2.45 -14.77 10.15
CA GLU A 328 2.92 -13.68 9.29
C GLU A 328 4.30 -13.18 9.70
N GLU A 329 4.59 -13.07 11.00
CA GLU A 329 5.91 -12.69 11.50
C GLU A 329 7.00 -13.70 11.06
N ARG A 330 6.72 -15.01 11.17
CA ARG A 330 7.63 -16.05 10.70
C ARG A 330 7.84 -15.98 9.19
N TRP A 331 6.76 -15.82 8.42
CA TRP A 331 6.86 -15.69 6.97
C TRP A 331 7.70 -14.49 6.56
N LEU A 332 7.47 -13.31 7.16
CA LEU A 332 8.24 -12.11 6.89
C LEU A 332 9.73 -12.35 7.16
N ARG A 333 10.06 -12.99 8.28
CA ARG A 333 11.43 -13.36 8.64
C ARG A 333 12.05 -14.33 7.63
N GLU A 334 11.34 -15.39 7.26
CA GLU A 334 11.80 -16.37 6.26
C GLU A 334 12.06 -15.68 4.91
N GLN A 335 11.17 -14.82 4.45
CA GLN A 335 11.32 -14.13 3.17
C GLN A 335 12.40 -13.04 3.18
N ALA A 336 12.61 -12.35 4.30
CA ALA A 336 13.66 -11.34 4.43
C ALA A 336 15.07 -11.96 4.48
N LEU A 337 15.19 -13.17 5.05
CA LEU A 337 16.46 -13.87 5.21
C LEU A 337 16.72 -14.92 4.12
N ASP A 338 15.78 -15.12 3.19
CA ASP A 338 15.93 -16.06 2.08
C ASP A 338 17.02 -15.60 1.10
N ALA A 339 18.05 -16.44 0.90
CA ALA A 339 19.17 -16.19 -0.01
C ALA A 339 19.74 -14.74 0.04
N PRO A 340 20.34 -14.28 1.15
CA PRO A 340 20.68 -12.86 1.38
C PRO A 340 21.50 -12.21 0.24
N GLY A 341 22.49 -12.91 -0.32
CA GLY A 341 23.32 -12.40 -1.43
C GLY A 341 22.61 -12.25 -2.78
N SER A 342 21.36 -12.70 -2.89
CA SER A 342 20.53 -12.54 -4.08
C SER A 342 19.92 -11.14 -4.22
N CYS A 343 19.88 -10.34 -3.14
CA CYS A 343 19.32 -9.00 -3.15
C CYS A 343 20.37 -7.92 -2.83
N ASP A 344 20.36 -6.84 -3.59
CA ASP A 344 21.12 -5.63 -3.28
C ASP A 344 20.28 -4.62 -2.49
N HIS A 345 18.96 -4.69 -2.61
CA HIS A 345 18.02 -3.81 -1.93
C HIS A 345 16.82 -4.61 -1.41
N LEU A 346 16.56 -4.52 -0.11
CA LEU A 346 15.37 -5.06 0.53
C LEU A 346 14.38 -3.92 0.81
N LEU A 347 13.17 -4.05 0.30
CA LEU A 347 12.05 -3.14 0.52
C LEU A 347 10.99 -3.86 1.37
N ILE A 348 10.54 -3.23 2.45
CA ILE A 348 9.43 -3.71 3.28
C ILE A 348 8.30 -2.70 3.14
N GLY A 349 7.25 -3.04 2.38
CA GLY A 349 6.06 -2.20 2.22
C GLY A 349 5.04 -2.51 3.32
N THR A 350 4.54 -1.49 4.00
CA THR A 350 3.55 -1.56 5.08
C THR A 350 2.58 -0.40 4.93
N SER A 351 1.30 -0.57 5.20
CA SER A 351 0.36 0.57 5.12
C SER A 351 0.70 1.63 6.18
N LEU A 352 1.05 1.16 7.39
CA LEU A 352 1.40 2.01 8.52
C LEU A 352 2.91 2.27 8.66
N PRO A 353 3.35 3.50 9.03
CA PRO A 353 4.75 3.77 9.38
C PRO A 353 5.23 3.02 10.62
N TRP A 354 6.44 2.47 10.51
CA TRP A 354 7.15 1.83 11.63
C TRP A 354 7.69 2.87 12.63
N LEU A 355 8.37 3.92 12.14
CA LEU A 355 9.00 5.00 12.89
C LEU A 355 8.18 6.28 12.79
N LEU A 356 7.61 6.70 13.92
CA LEU A 356 6.74 7.88 14.00
C LEU A 356 7.47 9.13 14.53
N PRO A 357 6.85 10.33 14.46
CA PRO A 357 7.28 11.46 15.27
C PRO A 357 7.38 11.03 16.75
N HIS A 358 8.50 11.36 17.40
CA HIS A 358 8.81 10.83 18.74
C HIS A 358 7.69 10.97 19.76
N LEU A 359 6.99 12.11 19.77
CA LEU A 359 5.86 12.30 20.69
C LEU A 359 4.71 11.32 20.41
N VAL A 360 4.40 11.07 19.13
CA VAL A 360 3.32 10.17 18.72
C VAL A 360 3.70 8.73 19.07
N HIS A 361 4.92 8.30 18.72
CA HIS A 361 5.44 6.99 19.10
C HIS A 361 5.36 6.74 20.61
N ASP A 362 5.86 7.68 21.41
CA ASP A 362 5.87 7.57 22.87
C ASP A 362 4.44 7.59 23.45
N ALA A 363 3.52 8.34 22.84
CA ALA A 363 2.11 8.38 23.24
C ALA A 363 1.38 7.05 22.95
N GLU A 364 1.61 6.44 21.79
CA GLU A 364 1.05 5.13 21.45
C GLU A 364 1.62 4.01 22.33
N THR A 365 2.94 4.03 22.56
CA THR A 365 3.58 3.06 23.46
C THR A 365 3.02 3.19 24.88
N TRP A 366 2.84 4.42 25.35
CA TRP A 366 2.21 4.72 26.62
C TRP A 366 0.76 4.25 26.68
N ASP A 367 -0.04 4.53 25.65
CA ASP A 367 -1.42 4.07 25.54
C ASP A 367 -1.50 2.54 25.61
N ALA A 368 -0.67 1.83 24.83
CA ALA A 368 -0.59 0.38 24.86
C ALA A 368 -0.28 -0.16 26.27
N ALA A 369 0.62 0.49 27.02
CA ALA A 369 0.89 0.13 28.41
C ALA A 369 -0.30 0.40 29.34
N LEU A 370 -1.03 1.50 29.13
CA LEU A 370 -2.26 1.76 29.88
C LEU A 370 -3.31 0.69 29.62
N CYS A 371 -3.57 0.36 28.36
CA CYS A 371 -4.55 -0.62 27.91
C CYS A 371 -4.27 -2.02 28.47
N ARG A 372 -2.99 -2.45 28.52
CA ARG A 372 -2.57 -3.68 29.21
C ARG A 372 -2.80 -3.68 30.72
N GLY A 373 -3.08 -2.52 31.31
CA GLY A 373 -3.41 -2.41 32.73
C GLY A 373 -2.21 -2.17 33.64
N GLU A 374 -1.06 -1.70 33.13
CA GLU A 374 0.14 -1.38 33.93
C GLU A 374 -0.14 -0.37 35.07
N ARG A 375 -1.20 0.42 34.91
CA ARG A 375 -1.69 1.40 35.90
C ARG A 375 -3.05 1.04 36.50
N GLY A 376 -3.50 -0.19 36.32
CA GLY A 376 -4.76 -0.71 36.82
C GLY A 376 -5.97 -0.44 35.92
N PRO A 377 -7.14 -0.98 36.27
CA PRO A 377 -8.29 -1.10 35.37
C PRO A 377 -8.97 0.24 35.03
N ARG A 378 -8.77 1.29 35.84
CA ARG A 378 -9.29 2.62 35.51
C ARG A 378 -8.51 3.25 34.37
N TRP A 379 -7.18 3.11 34.39
CA TRP A 379 -6.31 3.59 33.34
C TRP A 379 -6.42 2.76 32.06
N ALA A 380 -6.63 1.44 32.17
CA ALA A 380 -6.91 0.59 31.01
C ALA A 380 -8.13 1.06 30.21
N ARG A 381 -9.25 1.35 30.88
CA ARG A 381 -10.45 1.89 30.22
C ARG A 381 -10.24 3.28 29.65
N PHE A 382 -9.40 4.09 30.29
CA PHE A 382 -9.06 5.42 29.78
C PHE A 382 -8.18 5.32 28.52
N GLY A 383 -7.15 4.47 28.55
CA GLY A 383 -6.29 4.19 27.39
C GLY A 383 -7.13 3.69 26.23
N GLU A 384 -7.99 2.69 26.43
CA GLU A 384 -8.80 2.17 25.33
C GLU A 384 -9.74 3.23 24.72
N LYS A 385 -10.25 4.16 25.54
CA LYS A 385 -11.02 5.31 25.05
C LYS A 385 -10.15 6.33 24.30
N LEU A 386 -8.91 6.50 24.70
CA LEU A 386 -7.95 7.38 24.04
C LEU A 386 -7.52 6.80 22.70
N ARG A 387 -7.14 5.52 22.67
CA ARG A 387 -6.77 4.75 21.48
C ARG A 387 -7.75 4.95 20.33
N ARG A 388 -9.03 4.62 20.59
CA ARG A 388 -10.14 4.68 19.62
C ARG A 388 -10.59 6.09 19.23
N ARG A 389 -9.99 7.14 19.79
CA ARG A 389 -10.37 8.53 19.52
C ARG A 389 -9.26 9.30 18.81
N ALA A 390 -8.05 8.78 18.89
CA ALA A 390 -6.84 9.44 18.40
C ALA A 390 -6.04 8.50 17.50
N ASP A 391 -6.66 7.42 17.04
CA ASP A 391 -6.19 6.50 16.01
C ASP A 391 -4.77 5.99 16.34
N LEU A 392 -4.61 5.57 17.61
CA LEU A 392 -3.34 5.11 18.16
C LEU A 392 -3.10 3.65 17.80
N GLU A 393 -2.81 3.39 16.53
CA GLU A 393 -2.79 2.04 15.97
C GLU A 393 -1.62 1.74 15.03
N HIS A 394 -0.60 2.58 15.01
CA HIS A 394 0.62 2.30 14.27
C HIS A 394 1.49 1.24 14.97
N TRP A 395 2.64 0.91 14.37
CA TRP A 395 3.60 -0.05 14.94
C TRP A 395 3.96 0.22 16.40
N ALA A 396 3.98 1.49 16.84
CA ALA A 396 4.29 1.84 18.23
C ALA A 396 3.19 1.41 19.23
N ALA A 397 1.95 1.28 18.78
CA ALA A 397 0.86 0.67 19.56
C ALA A 397 1.01 -0.86 19.73
N PHE A 398 1.98 -1.48 19.04
CA PHE A 398 2.32 -2.90 19.12
C PHE A 398 3.80 -3.12 19.48
N PRO A 399 4.23 -2.82 20.73
CA PRO A 399 5.65 -2.74 21.07
C PRO A 399 6.47 -4.02 20.78
N ALA A 400 5.87 -5.20 20.94
CA ALA A 400 6.54 -6.46 20.63
C ALA A 400 6.81 -6.61 19.13
N SER A 401 5.82 -6.37 18.27
CA SER A 401 5.99 -6.42 16.82
C SER A 401 6.91 -5.31 16.30
N PHE A 402 6.88 -4.11 16.91
CA PHE A 402 7.84 -3.05 16.62
C PHE A 402 9.29 -3.52 16.87
N ALA A 403 9.52 -4.19 18.00
CA ALA A 403 10.84 -4.71 18.36
C ALA A 403 11.28 -5.86 17.45
N ALA A 404 10.38 -6.82 17.16
CA ALA A 404 10.65 -7.92 16.26
C ALA A 404 11.02 -7.44 14.84
N LEU A 405 10.33 -6.43 14.32
CA LEU A 405 10.68 -5.83 13.02
C LEU A 405 12.06 -5.15 13.07
N ALA A 406 12.38 -4.44 14.16
CA ALA A 406 13.69 -3.83 14.35
C ALA A 406 14.83 -4.87 14.39
N GLU A 407 14.61 -6.00 15.05
CA GLU A 407 15.55 -7.11 15.11
C GLU A 407 15.72 -7.77 13.75
N LEU A 408 14.62 -8.05 13.04
CA LEU A 408 14.66 -8.63 11.71
C LEU A 408 15.41 -7.74 10.71
N ILE A 409 15.12 -6.43 10.70
CA ILE A 409 15.82 -5.47 9.85
C ILE A 409 17.32 -5.47 10.17
N ALA A 410 17.67 -5.56 11.46
CA ALA A 410 19.07 -5.57 11.84
C ALA A 410 19.79 -6.83 11.36
N GLU A 411 19.15 -7.98 11.49
CA GLU A 411 19.67 -9.26 11.03
C GLU A 411 19.80 -9.33 9.51
N ALA A 412 18.74 -8.98 8.78
CA ALA A 412 18.75 -8.96 7.31
C ALA A 412 19.79 -7.96 6.76
N GLY A 413 20.02 -6.86 7.46
CA GLY A 413 20.98 -5.83 7.09
C GLY A 413 22.41 -6.05 7.57
N SER A 414 22.75 -7.21 8.16
CA SER A 414 24.07 -7.48 8.73
C SER A 414 24.78 -8.66 8.06
N GLY A 415 26.11 -8.60 8.00
CA GLY A 415 26.94 -9.67 7.47
C GLY A 415 27.44 -9.42 6.03
N PRO A 416 28.32 -10.31 5.52
CA PRO A 416 29.00 -10.13 4.23
C PRO A 416 28.03 -10.09 3.04
N ASP A 417 26.90 -10.77 3.16
CA ASP A 417 25.87 -10.87 2.11
C ASP A 417 24.71 -9.89 2.33
N ALA A 418 24.86 -8.91 3.25
CA ALA A 418 23.82 -7.93 3.51
C ALA A 418 23.51 -7.06 2.26
N PRO A 419 22.22 -6.68 2.07
CA PRO A 419 21.86 -5.72 1.04
C PRO A 419 22.54 -4.38 1.31
N ALA A 420 22.71 -3.57 0.25
CA ALA A 420 23.22 -2.21 0.41
C ALA A 420 22.23 -1.32 1.18
N THR A 421 20.93 -1.56 1.00
CA THR A 421 19.88 -0.84 1.73
C THR A 421 18.75 -1.75 2.20
N VAL A 422 18.19 -1.44 3.37
CA VAL A 422 16.88 -1.93 3.81
C VAL A 422 15.94 -0.72 3.94
N SER A 423 14.88 -0.64 3.14
CA SER A 423 13.94 0.49 3.14
C SER A 423 12.54 0.04 3.55
N VAL A 424 12.02 0.61 4.63
CA VAL A 424 10.61 0.47 5.03
C VAL A 424 9.80 1.55 4.32
N LEU A 425 8.86 1.16 3.47
CA LEU A 425 8.01 2.06 2.70
C LEU A 425 6.62 2.11 3.36
N SER A 426 6.09 3.29 3.62
CA SER A 426 4.81 3.41 4.33
C SER A 426 3.91 4.59 3.94
N GLY A 427 2.64 4.50 4.35
CA GLY A 427 1.54 5.41 4.06
C GLY A 427 0.85 6.02 5.30
N ASP A 428 -0.48 6.10 5.24
CA ASP A 428 -1.43 6.47 6.32
C ASP A 428 -1.44 7.94 6.82
N VAL A 429 -0.29 8.48 7.24
CA VAL A 429 -0.25 9.70 8.08
C VAL A 429 -0.45 11.06 7.38
N HIS A 430 -0.86 11.07 6.12
CA HIS A 430 -1.15 12.23 5.26
C HIS A 430 -0.03 13.30 5.15
N HIS A 431 1.22 12.88 5.33
CA HIS A 431 2.41 13.67 5.04
C HIS A 431 3.58 12.77 4.65
N ALA A 432 4.66 13.36 4.14
CA ALA A 432 5.86 12.62 3.77
C ALA A 432 7.06 12.99 4.63
N TYR A 433 7.92 12.03 4.95
CA TYR A 433 9.17 12.23 5.69
C TYR A 433 10.14 11.07 5.49
N ILE A 434 11.38 11.29 5.91
CA ILE A 434 12.42 10.26 5.96
C ILE A 434 12.89 10.15 7.41
N ALA A 435 12.91 8.92 7.93
CA ALA A 435 13.47 8.60 9.23
C ALA A 435 14.61 7.58 9.09
N GLU A 436 15.68 7.79 9.83
CA GLU A 436 16.85 6.90 9.85
C GLU A 436 17.01 6.32 11.27
N PRO A 437 16.83 5.00 11.45
CA PRO A 437 17.02 4.34 12.73
C PRO A 437 18.50 4.15 13.07
N GLN A 438 18.76 4.05 14.37
CA GLN A 438 20.07 3.82 14.98
C GLN A 438 19.89 2.80 16.09
N TRP A 439 20.56 1.65 15.94
CA TRP A 439 20.65 0.64 16.99
C TRP A 439 21.70 1.11 18.01
N PRO A 440 21.34 1.26 19.29
CA PRO A 440 22.28 1.66 20.32
C PRO A 440 23.40 0.64 20.46
N SER A 441 24.65 1.07 20.29
CA SER A 441 25.82 0.22 20.55
C SER A 441 25.90 -0.12 22.05
N GLY A 442 25.58 -1.36 22.41
CA GLY A 442 25.90 -1.97 23.71
C GLY A 442 25.49 -1.18 24.96
N THR A 443 24.26 -1.37 25.44
CA THR A 443 23.90 -1.05 26.85
C THR A 443 23.24 -2.21 27.61
N SER A 444 22.84 -3.29 26.93
CA SER A 444 22.62 -4.60 27.56
C SER A 444 23.88 -5.43 27.38
N GLY A 445 24.56 -5.79 28.48
CA GLY A 445 25.78 -6.61 28.49
C GLY A 445 25.58 -8.07 28.08
N THR A 446 24.63 -8.35 27.19
CA THR A 446 24.42 -9.66 26.57
C THR A 446 25.24 -9.72 25.26
N PRO A 447 26.02 -10.78 25.02
CA PRO A 447 26.77 -10.99 23.77
C PRO A 447 25.91 -10.92 22.49
N ASP A 448 24.59 -11.05 22.64
CA ASP A 448 23.61 -11.17 21.56
C ASP A 448 22.86 -9.87 21.19
N SER A 449 23.26 -8.70 21.73
CA SER A 449 22.61 -7.45 21.31
C SER A 449 22.93 -7.13 19.84
N PRO A 450 21.91 -6.85 18.99
CA PRO A 450 22.12 -6.67 17.56
C PRO A 450 23.08 -5.50 17.32
N ARG A 451 24.15 -5.77 16.55
CA ARG A 451 25.05 -4.74 16.05
C ARG A 451 24.29 -3.82 15.10
N SER A 452 24.73 -2.57 14.99
CA SER A 452 24.23 -1.68 13.94
C SER A 452 24.40 -2.37 12.57
N PRO A 453 23.37 -2.34 11.70
CA PRO A 453 23.44 -3.03 10.41
C PRO A 453 24.54 -2.48 9.51
N ASP A 454 25.09 -3.34 8.66
CA ASP A 454 26.02 -2.97 7.59
C ASP A 454 25.28 -2.22 6.48
N ALA A 455 24.04 -2.65 6.18
CA ALA A 455 23.12 -2.00 5.28
C ALA A 455 22.74 -0.59 5.76
N ARG A 456 22.43 0.32 4.82
CA ARG A 456 21.77 1.58 5.16
C ARG A 456 20.28 1.33 5.34
N VAL A 457 19.77 1.60 6.55
CA VAL A 457 18.36 1.43 6.87
C VAL A 457 17.63 2.77 6.82
N LEU A 458 16.48 2.82 6.17
CA LEU A 458 15.62 4.00 6.09
C LEU A 458 14.15 3.61 6.23
N GLN A 459 13.35 4.48 6.86
CA GLN A 459 11.92 4.52 6.60
C GLN A 459 11.61 5.71 5.69
N LEU A 460 10.83 5.43 4.65
CA LEU A 460 10.37 6.36 3.65
C LEU A 460 8.84 6.38 3.67
N THR A 461 8.27 7.42 4.26
CA THR A 461 6.82 7.58 4.36
C THR A 461 6.35 8.60 3.34
N CYS A 462 5.36 8.24 2.53
CA CYS A 462 4.79 9.10 1.47
C CYS A 462 3.27 8.92 1.40
N SER A 463 2.54 9.62 2.26
CA SER A 463 1.13 9.29 2.47
C SER A 463 0.10 10.05 1.61
N PRO A 464 0.19 11.35 1.27
CA PRO A 464 -0.87 11.95 0.46
C PRO A 464 -0.53 11.83 -1.04
N VAL A 465 -1.11 10.86 -1.75
CA VAL A 465 -1.17 10.89 -3.23
C VAL A 465 -2.21 11.90 -3.70
N HIS A 466 -3.37 11.93 -3.03
CA HIS A 466 -4.42 12.92 -3.23
C HIS A 466 -5.24 13.07 -1.95
N ASN A 467 -4.70 13.81 -0.97
CA ASN A 467 -5.37 14.07 0.31
C ASN A 467 -4.80 15.34 0.97
N SER A 468 -5.51 15.92 1.94
CA SER A 468 -5.07 17.12 2.65
C SER A 468 -5.37 17.06 4.14
N ILE A 469 -4.39 17.49 4.94
CA ILE A 469 -4.61 17.70 6.38
C ILE A 469 -4.75 19.19 6.75
N PRO A 470 -5.62 19.53 7.71
CA PRO A 470 -5.74 20.86 8.28
C PRO A 470 -4.42 21.40 8.85
N LEU A 471 -4.28 22.73 8.88
CA LEU A 471 -3.06 23.40 9.36
C LEU A 471 -2.69 23.05 10.82
N SER A 472 -3.70 22.88 11.68
CA SER A 472 -3.51 22.47 13.08
C SER A 472 -2.77 21.13 13.20
N ILE A 473 -3.19 20.14 12.40
CA ILE A 473 -2.57 18.81 12.35
C ILE A 473 -1.13 18.91 11.80
N ARG A 474 -0.90 19.72 10.77
CA ARG A 474 0.46 19.98 10.24
C ARG A 474 1.40 20.54 11.31
N LEU A 475 0.93 21.48 12.12
CA LEU A 475 1.69 22.04 13.24
C LEU A 475 1.94 20.98 14.33
N GLY A 476 0.94 20.13 14.62
CA GLY A 476 1.06 18.99 15.52
C GLY A 476 2.17 18.02 15.10
N PHE A 477 2.21 17.59 13.84
CA PHE A 477 3.27 16.71 13.33
C PHE A 477 4.66 17.35 13.43
N ARG A 478 4.79 18.63 13.08
CA ARG A 478 6.08 19.36 13.23
C ARG A 478 6.52 19.43 14.69
N PHE A 479 5.58 19.64 15.60
CA PHE A 479 5.84 19.63 17.03
C PHE A 479 6.25 18.24 17.53
N GLY A 480 5.64 17.17 17.03
CA GLY A 480 5.95 15.79 17.42
C GLY A 480 7.39 15.37 17.13
N TRP A 481 8.02 15.98 16.11
CA TRP A 481 9.43 15.79 15.78
C TRP A 481 10.41 16.67 16.59
N SER A 482 9.91 17.62 17.37
CA SER A 482 10.76 18.56 18.10
C SER A 482 11.41 17.93 19.35
N ALA A 483 12.51 18.52 19.82
CA ALA A 483 13.15 18.11 21.08
C ALA A 483 12.20 18.24 22.28
N VAL A 484 11.31 19.25 22.27
CA VAL A 484 10.28 19.45 23.31
C VAL A 484 9.25 18.33 23.26
N GLY A 485 8.73 18.01 22.06
CA GLY A 485 7.82 16.88 21.86
C GLY A 485 8.43 15.56 22.35
N ARG A 486 9.69 15.29 22.01
CA ARG A 486 10.44 14.14 22.50
C ARG A 486 10.58 14.12 24.03
N ALA A 487 10.82 15.27 24.66
CA ALA A 487 10.91 15.36 26.13
C ALA A 487 9.55 15.14 26.83
N ILE A 488 8.43 15.50 26.19
CA ILE A 488 7.08 15.22 26.68
C ILE A 488 6.78 13.72 26.52
N GLY A 489 7.05 13.14 25.35
CA GLY A 489 6.88 11.71 25.10
C GLY A 489 7.60 10.85 26.13
N ARG A 490 8.86 11.18 26.45
CA ARG A 490 9.63 10.50 27.52
C ARG A 490 8.98 10.54 28.90
N ARG A 491 8.16 11.55 29.20
CA ARG A 491 7.37 11.59 30.45
C ARG A 491 6.18 10.63 30.40
N PHE A 492 5.53 10.48 29.24
CA PHE A 492 4.46 9.51 29.04
C PHE A 492 4.97 8.08 29.19
N THR A 493 6.08 7.73 28.52
CA THR A 493 6.65 6.38 28.62
C THR A 493 7.15 6.07 30.04
N GLY A 494 7.76 7.03 30.72
CA GLY A 494 8.10 6.91 32.15
C GLY A 494 6.87 6.71 33.04
N HIS A 495 5.77 7.40 32.76
CA HIS A 495 4.48 7.16 33.41
C HIS A 495 3.90 5.79 33.04
N GLY A 496 4.04 5.28 31.83
CA GLY A 496 3.58 3.94 31.45
C GLY A 496 4.45 2.80 32.00
N LYS A 497 5.64 3.09 32.56
CA LYS A 497 6.71 2.12 32.80
C LYS A 497 7.07 1.33 31.52
N CYS A 498 7.04 2.03 30.38
CA CYS A 498 7.33 1.41 29.10
C CYS A 498 8.83 1.13 28.98
N ASP A 499 9.16 0.00 28.35
CA ASP A 499 10.53 -0.29 27.95
C ASP A 499 11.02 0.71 26.90
N ARG A 500 12.34 0.85 26.81
CA ARG A 500 12.93 1.66 25.75
C ARG A 500 12.84 0.91 24.43
N PRO A 501 12.52 1.60 23.31
CA PRO A 501 12.54 0.97 22.01
C PRO A 501 13.96 0.46 21.68
N PRO A 502 14.08 -0.66 20.94
CA PRO A 502 15.39 -1.24 20.57
C PRO A 502 16.18 -0.36 19.60
N VAL A 503 15.55 0.66 19.01
CA VAL A 503 16.17 1.65 18.13
C VAL A 503 15.83 3.06 18.58
N ASP A 504 16.79 3.98 18.44
CA ASP A 504 16.51 5.42 18.35
C ASP A 504 16.41 5.79 16.87
N TRP A 505 15.85 6.95 16.54
CA TRP A 505 15.85 7.42 15.15
C TRP A 505 15.87 8.93 15.08
N ARG A 506 16.18 9.45 13.89
CA ARG A 506 16.11 10.87 13.58
C ARG A 506 15.37 11.08 12.27
N LYS A 507 14.62 12.18 12.19
CA LYS A 507 14.04 12.64 10.93
C LYS A 507 15.11 13.33 10.09
N THR A 508 15.53 12.70 9.00
CA THR A 508 16.55 13.22 8.06
C THR A 508 15.94 14.03 6.92
N GLY A 509 14.63 13.91 6.66
CA GLY A 509 13.90 14.68 5.64
C GLY A 509 12.46 14.97 6.05
N GLY A 510 11.89 16.08 5.55
CA GLY A 510 10.49 16.49 5.82
C GLY A 510 10.26 17.13 7.20
N PRO A 511 9.03 17.14 7.74
CA PRO A 511 7.82 16.65 7.08
C PRO A 511 7.44 17.58 5.91
N TRP A 512 7.09 16.97 4.78
CA TRP A 512 6.53 17.63 3.61
C TRP A 512 5.02 17.39 3.56
N PHE A 513 4.27 18.38 3.07
CA PHE A 513 2.80 18.35 3.03
C PHE A 513 2.31 18.65 1.62
N GLY A 514 1.16 18.06 1.27
CA GLY A 514 0.51 18.13 -0.05
C GLY A 514 0.83 16.93 -0.92
N ASN A 515 0.10 16.79 -2.03
CA ASN A 515 0.08 15.59 -2.87
C ASN A 515 1.44 15.25 -3.49
N GLN A 516 1.95 14.05 -3.22
CA GLN A 516 3.34 13.67 -3.41
C GLN A 516 3.49 12.21 -3.85
N LEU A 517 4.61 11.94 -4.51
CA LEU A 517 5.11 10.60 -4.81
C LEU A 517 6.59 10.55 -4.44
N MET A 518 7.04 9.40 -3.94
CA MET A 518 8.45 9.08 -3.81
C MET A 518 8.84 8.04 -4.86
N THR A 519 10.02 8.18 -5.44
CA THR A 519 10.60 7.24 -6.40
C THR A 519 11.98 6.79 -5.93
N LEU A 520 12.15 5.49 -5.80
CA LEU A 520 13.44 4.83 -5.59
C LEU A 520 13.98 4.35 -6.93
N THR A 521 15.16 4.84 -7.31
CA THR A 521 15.95 4.31 -8.43
C THR A 521 17.07 3.44 -7.87
N LEU A 522 17.04 2.15 -8.17
CA LEU A 522 17.88 1.11 -7.57
C LEU A 522 18.71 0.43 -8.68
N GLN A 523 20.03 0.50 -8.59
CA GLN A 523 20.92 -0.09 -9.60
C GLN A 523 22.18 -0.68 -8.97
N GLY A 524 22.37 -1.98 -9.15
CA GLY A 524 23.38 -2.72 -8.41
C GLY A 524 23.20 -2.46 -6.90
N ARG A 525 24.26 -1.96 -6.25
CA ARG A 525 24.25 -1.61 -4.82
C ARG A 525 24.00 -0.12 -4.56
N SER A 526 23.64 0.66 -5.57
CA SER A 526 23.37 2.09 -5.48
C SER A 526 21.87 2.36 -5.46
N ALA A 527 21.43 3.27 -4.61
CA ALA A 527 20.04 3.69 -4.49
C ALA A 527 19.94 5.21 -4.43
N ARG A 528 18.97 5.78 -5.17
CA ARG A 528 18.63 7.20 -5.17
C ARG A 528 17.15 7.37 -4.89
N LEU A 529 16.83 8.33 -4.02
CA LEU A 529 15.46 8.69 -3.67
C LEU A 529 15.12 10.06 -4.25
N ARG A 530 13.99 10.17 -4.94
CA ARG A 530 13.38 11.42 -5.39
C ARG A 530 12.00 11.58 -4.76
N LEU A 531 11.73 12.73 -4.16
CA LEU A 531 10.37 13.12 -3.77
C LEU A 531 9.86 14.21 -4.69
N GLU A 532 8.71 13.97 -5.29
CA GLU A 532 8.03 14.88 -6.19
C GLU A 532 6.69 15.30 -5.61
N GLN A 533 6.31 16.56 -5.81
CA GLN A 533 5.03 17.10 -5.37
C GLN A 533 4.22 17.57 -6.58
N ALA A 534 2.96 17.16 -6.64
CA ALA A 534 2.00 17.71 -7.59
C ALA A 534 1.68 19.17 -7.24
N ARG A 535 1.84 20.06 -8.21
CA ARG A 535 1.53 21.49 -8.05
C ARG A 535 0.73 21.99 -9.23
N ALA A 536 -0.30 22.77 -8.94
CA ALA A 536 -1.07 23.47 -9.95
C ALA A 536 -0.14 24.35 -10.82
N GLY A 537 -0.42 24.39 -12.13
CA GLY A 537 0.32 25.27 -13.03
C GLY A 537 0.06 26.75 -12.74
N LYS A 538 1.03 27.60 -13.02
CA LYS A 538 0.85 29.05 -12.89
C LYS A 538 -0.21 29.52 -13.90
N GLY A 539 -1.10 30.42 -13.48
CA GLY A 539 -2.08 31.06 -14.37
C GLY A 539 -3.13 30.10 -14.96
N GLY A 540 -3.45 28.99 -14.29
CA GLY A 540 -4.42 28.00 -14.78
C GLY A 540 -3.83 26.94 -15.71
N GLY A 541 -2.50 26.85 -15.83
CA GLY A 541 -1.85 25.75 -16.57
C GLY A 541 -2.03 24.38 -15.88
N ALA A 542 -1.87 23.31 -16.65
CA ALA A 542 -1.91 21.93 -16.15
C ALA A 542 -0.95 21.72 -14.97
N ALA A 543 -1.35 20.84 -14.05
CA ALA A 543 -0.54 20.45 -12.91
C ALA A 543 0.80 19.83 -13.38
N ARG A 544 1.85 19.97 -12.56
CA ARG A 544 3.16 19.37 -12.83
C ARG A 544 3.77 18.82 -11.55
N LEU A 545 4.43 17.67 -11.67
CA LEU A 545 5.29 17.14 -10.63
C LEU A 545 6.55 18.02 -10.53
N ARG A 546 6.88 18.45 -9.31
CA ARG A 546 8.11 19.17 -9.02
C ARG A 546 8.94 18.41 -8.00
N THR A 547 10.19 18.16 -8.33
CA THR A 547 11.17 17.64 -7.38
C THR A 547 11.30 18.58 -6.19
N VAL A 548 10.98 18.07 -5.01
CA VAL A 548 11.13 18.78 -3.73
C VAL A 548 12.45 18.39 -3.07
N MET A 549 12.86 17.13 -3.25
CA MET A 549 14.08 16.58 -2.69
C MET A 549 14.57 15.45 -3.58
N GLU A 550 15.89 15.34 -3.69
CA GLU A 550 16.55 14.21 -4.32
C GLU A 550 17.86 13.92 -3.60
N SER A 551 18.14 12.65 -3.31
CA SER A 551 19.33 12.26 -2.54
C SER A 551 19.80 10.85 -2.87
N ASP A 552 21.12 10.63 -2.81
CA ASP A 552 21.71 9.30 -2.87
C ASP A 552 21.63 8.64 -1.49
N ILE A 553 20.99 7.47 -1.46
CA ILE A 553 20.75 6.69 -0.24
C ILE A 553 21.54 5.38 -0.19
N GLY A 554 22.24 5.00 -1.27
CA GLY A 554 23.01 3.74 -1.37
C GLY A 554 24.44 3.77 -0.83
N SER A 555 25.06 4.95 -0.65
CA SER A 555 26.41 5.06 -0.09
C SER A 555 26.36 5.69 1.30
N ARG A 556 27.07 5.10 2.27
CA ARG A 556 27.53 5.87 3.43
C ARG A 556 28.62 6.80 2.89
N THR A 557 28.30 8.07 2.68
CA THR A 557 29.36 9.08 2.62
C THR A 557 30.08 9.01 3.96
N SER A 558 31.30 8.47 3.93
CA SER A 558 32.27 8.60 5.01
C SER A 558 32.61 10.08 5.15
N GLU A 559 31.76 10.85 5.83
CA GLU A 559 32.18 12.14 6.38
C GLU A 559 33.16 11.85 7.52
N ILE A 560 34.42 11.68 7.12
CA ILE A 560 35.56 11.88 8.00
C ILE A 560 35.56 13.37 8.33
N SER A 561 34.93 13.74 9.44
CA SER A 561 35.25 15.02 10.08
C SER A 561 36.64 14.91 10.70
N SER A 562 37.56 15.63 10.08
CA SER A 562 38.82 16.11 10.67
C SER A 562 38.58 16.99 11.89
#